data_AF-A0A1V5NND8-F1
#
_entry.id   AF-A0A1V5NND8-F1
#
_cell.length_a   1.000
_cell.length_b   1.000
_cell.length_c   1.000
_cell.angle_alpha   90.00
_cell.angle_beta   90.00
_cell.angle_gamma   90.00
#
_symmetry.space_group_name_H-M   'P 1'
#
loop_
_entity.id
_entity.type
_entity.pdbx_description
1 polymer ?
#
loop_
_entity_poly.entity_id
_entity_poly.type
_entity_poly.pdbx_seq_one_letter_code
_entity_poly.pdbx_strand_id
1 'polypeptide(L)'
;MKNGKRAIVLAGMFILAAAGISQAIVIHSENPLPGEVIPAVSDYQTTGAEMVGMSVTVFFTAAPSETVLWAATGVDSGAASGAGGDWSLSESGDTFGNPWTLIYQGGKGLLSGFRLDGFAAPDAAQVGVMFDRTFDGNFGTPDSFRGRDFEYLGAEPPFDTFVRYESSVAVGAAPAVGDEFRYLNVAFLYLPGFDDEFTTIPPQPGGLDGDNLRTFSFFQDTNNPIVPEPFTLVLLAGGAVLTLRRRKAAY
;
A
#
# COMPACT_ATOMS: atom_id res chain seq x y z
N MET A 1 -70.13 22.97 45.69
CA MET A 1 -68.67 22.97 45.41
C MET A 1 -68.37 21.80 44.48
N LYS A 2 -68.07 22.05 43.20
CA LYS A 2 -67.79 21.02 42.18
C LYS A 2 -66.27 20.92 42.02
N ASN A 3 -65.70 19.76 42.36
CA ASN A 3 -64.27 19.50 42.28
C ASN A 3 -63.89 19.12 40.84
N GLY A 4 -63.20 20.02 40.14
CA GLY A 4 -62.68 19.80 38.79
C GLY A 4 -61.43 18.91 38.82
N LYS A 5 -61.50 17.75 38.14
CA LYS A 5 -60.34 16.88 37.90
C LYS A 5 -59.51 17.48 36.76
N ARG A 6 -58.30 17.94 37.08
CA ARG A 6 -57.31 18.36 36.08
C ARG A 6 -56.57 17.13 35.58
N ALA A 7 -56.79 16.77 34.31
CA ALA A 7 -55.98 15.77 33.62
C ALA A 7 -54.66 16.43 33.19
N ILE A 8 -53.55 15.95 33.74
CA ILE A 8 -52.20 16.33 33.32
C ILE A 8 -51.88 15.48 32.10
N VAL A 9 -51.77 16.11 30.92
CA VAL A 9 -51.31 15.46 29.69
C VAL A 9 -49.78 15.51 29.72
N LEU A 10 -49.15 14.34 29.89
CA LEU A 10 -47.71 14.18 29.82
C LEU A 10 -47.33 13.98 28.35
N ALA A 11 -46.79 15.02 27.71
CA ALA A 11 -46.23 14.91 26.36
C ALA A 11 -44.83 14.29 26.46
N GLY A 12 -44.70 13.01 26.10
CA GLY A 12 -43.41 12.34 25.97
C GLY A 12 -42.66 12.86 24.75
N MET A 13 -41.56 13.57 25.00
CA MET A 13 -40.65 14.03 23.95
C MET A 13 -39.77 12.86 23.53
N PHE A 14 -40.10 12.22 22.41
CA PHE A 14 -39.24 11.23 21.76
C PHE A 14 -38.07 11.97 21.11
N ILE A 15 -36.89 11.91 21.72
CA ILE A 15 -35.65 12.32 21.07
C ILE A 15 -35.24 11.14 20.18
N LEU A 16 -35.43 11.26 18.87
CA LEU A 16 -34.74 10.40 17.91
C LEU A 16 -33.25 10.80 17.95
N ALA A 17 -32.44 10.01 18.65
CA ALA A 17 -31.00 10.05 18.48
C ALA A 17 -30.69 9.52 17.07
N ALA A 18 -30.48 10.43 16.12
CA ALA A 18 -29.85 10.07 14.86
C ALA A 18 -28.39 9.71 15.20
N ALA A 19 -28.07 8.41 15.22
CA ALA A 19 -26.68 7.98 15.24
C ALA A 19 -26.03 8.52 13.96
N GLY A 20 -25.07 9.44 14.12
CA GLY A 20 -24.21 9.84 13.01
C GLY A 20 -23.45 8.62 12.52
N ILE A 21 -23.59 8.30 11.24
CA ILE A 21 -22.76 7.27 10.61
C ILE A 21 -21.38 7.92 10.46
N SER A 22 -20.43 7.55 11.32
CA SER A 22 -19.04 7.96 11.15
C SER A 22 -18.48 7.21 9.95
N GLN A 23 -18.01 7.95 8.96
CA GLN A 23 -17.35 7.38 7.78
C GLN A 23 -15.85 7.28 8.04
N ALA A 24 -15.22 6.20 7.58
CA ALA A 24 -13.78 6.04 7.63
C ALA A 24 -13.13 7.03 6.66
N ILE A 25 -12.11 7.74 7.12
CA ILE A 25 -11.38 8.69 6.29
C ILE A 25 -10.11 8.02 5.75
N VAL A 26 -9.83 8.23 4.47
CA VAL A 26 -8.52 7.98 3.87
C VAL A 26 -7.77 9.30 3.79
N ILE A 27 -6.63 9.38 4.48
CA ILE A 27 -5.77 10.58 4.46
C ILE A 27 -4.55 10.27 3.61
N HIS A 28 -4.43 10.94 2.47
CA HIS A 28 -3.26 10.83 1.61
C HIS A 28 -2.18 11.84 1.99
N SER A 29 -0.93 11.40 1.96
CA SER A 29 0.24 12.25 2.12
C SER A 29 1.39 11.78 1.23
N GLU A 30 2.31 12.67 0.95
CA GLU A 30 3.47 12.40 0.09
C GLU A 30 4.76 12.82 0.80
N ASN A 31 5.81 12.04 0.60
CA ASN A 31 7.18 12.42 0.92
C ASN A 31 8.08 12.08 -0.28
N PRO A 32 8.33 13.02 -1.20
CA PRO A 32 9.00 12.72 -2.47
C PRO A 32 10.48 12.34 -2.30
N LEU A 33 11.05 12.41 -1.09
CA LEU A 33 12.48 12.23 -0.87
C LEU A 33 12.83 10.93 -0.12
N PRO A 34 13.98 10.29 -0.46
CA PRO A 34 14.83 10.60 -1.62
C PRO A 34 14.12 10.24 -2.93
N GLY A 35 14.34 11.01 -4.01
CA GLY A 35 13.79 10.65 -5.32
C GLY A 35 14.59 9.52 -5.96
N GLU A 36 13.92 8.71 -6.78
CA GLU A 36 14.51 7.63 -7.56
C GLU A 36 14.47 7.98 -9.05
N VAL A 37 15.35 7.39 -9.85
CA VAL A 37 15.34 7.54 -11.31
C VAL A 37 15.37 6.16 -11.95
N ILE A 38 14.38 5.88 -12.77
CA ILE A 38 14.33 4.69 -13.64
C ILE A 38 14.58 5.12 -15.09
N PRO A 39 15.13 4.27 -15.95
CA PRO A 39 15.36 4.60 -17.36
C PRO A 39 14.07 4.73 -18.17
N ALA A 40 13.05 3.92 -17.88
CA ALA A 40 11.80 3.81 -18.64
C ALA A 40 10.77 2.96 -17.88
N VAL A 41 9.50 3.03 -18.30
CA VAL A 41 8.41 2.15 -17.87
C VAL A 41 8.21 1.07 -18.94
N SER A 42 8.12 -0.21 -18.55
CA SER A 42 7.90 -1.32 -19.49
C SER A 42 6.43 -1.57 -19.78
N ASP A 43 5.57 -1.41 -18.78
CA ASP A 43 4.13 -1.64 -18.89
C ASP A 43 3.37 -0.76 -17.89
N TYR A 44 2.13 -0.44 -18.25
CA TYR A 44 1.17 0.34 -17.46
C TYR A 44 -0.04 -0.49 -17.03
N GLN A 45 -0.06 -1.79 -17.35
CA GLN A 45 -1.04 -2.74 -16.86
C GLN A 45 -0.32 -3.79 -16.01
N THR A 46 0.02 -3.41 -14.79
CA THR A 46 0.74 -4.32 -13.89
C THR A 46 -0.21 -5.35 -13.31
N THR A 47 0.18 -6.62 -13.37
CA THR A 47 -0.56 -7.72 -12.76
C THR A 47 0.08 -8.22 -11.48
N GLY A 48 -0.70 -8.93 -10.67
CA GLY A 48 -0.22 -9.61 -9.47
C GLY A 48 1.01 -10.49 -9.70
N ALA A 49 1.12 -11.13 -10.85
CA ALA A 49 2.28 -11.98 -11.17
C ALA A 49 3.55 -11.19 -11.48
N GLU A 50 3.42 -9.92 -11.86
CA GLU A 50 4.53 -9.06 -12.29
C GLU A 50 5.16 -8.29 -11.13
N MET A 51 4.51 -8.25 -9.96
CA MET A 51 5.04 -7.58 -8.77
C MET A 51 6.06 -8.45 -7.98
N VAL A 52 6.55 -9.53 -8.58
CA VAL A 52 7.50 -10.46 -7.95
C VAL A 52 8.75 -9.71 -7.49
N GLY A 53 9.12 -9.88 -6.23
CA GLY A 53 10.29 -9.22 -5.66
C GLY A 53 9.98 -7.90 -4.93
N MET A 54 8.77 -7.35 -5.05
CA MET A 54 8.28 -6.33 -4.12
C MET A 54 8.29 -6.89 -2.70
N SER A 55 8.69 -6.08 -1.70
CA SER A 55 8.55 -6.50 -0.29
C SER A 55 7.29 -5.95 0.35
N VAL A 56 6.64 -6.80 1.14
CA VAL A 56 5.47 -6.46 1.95
C VAL A 56 5.87 -6.58 3.41
N THR A 57 5.81 -5.48 4.14
CA THR A 57 6.01 -5.45 5.59
C THR A 57 4.70 -5.16 6.29
N VAL A 58 4.24 -6.05 7.17
CA VAL A 58 3.04 -5.83 7.99
C VAL A 58 3.42 -5.50 9.43
N PHE A 59 2.61 -4.67 10.08
CA PHE A 59 2.84 -4.22 11.45
C PHE A 59 1.75 -4.74 12.38
N PHE A 60 2.16 -5.19 13.55
CA PHE A 60 1.27 -5.71 14.58
C PHE A 60 1.42 -4.95 15.89
N THR A 61 0.37 -4.90 16.68
CA THR A 61 0.41 -4.23 18.00
C THR A 61 1.02 -5.08 19.11
N ALA A 62 1.04 -6.41 18.97
CA ALA A 62 1.51 -7.33 20.01
C ALA A 62 2.63 -8.29 19.54
N ALA A 63 3.17 -8.09 18.33
CA ALA A 63 4.24 -8.91 17.76
C ALA A 63 5.19 -8.07 16.89
N PRO A 64 6.43 -8.54 16.64
CA PRO A 64 7.32 -7.92 15.66
C PRO A 64 6.69 -7.87 14.27
N SER A 65 7.03 -6.84 13.49
CA SER A 65 6.65 -6.76 12.08
C SER A 65 7.22 -7.93 11.28
N GLU A 66 6.49 -8.34 10.24
CA GLU A 66 6.94 -9.38 9.30
C GLU A 66 7.14 -8.78 7.91
N THR A 67 8.26 -9.10 7.28
CA THR A 67 8.57 -8.73 5.90
C THR A 67 8.68 -9.97 5.03
N VAL A 68 7.92 -10.02 3.95
CA VAL A 68 7.89 -11.13 3.00
C VAL A 68 7.97 -10.58 1.58
N LEU A 69 8.66 -11.28 0.68
CA LEU A 69 8.67 -10.94 -0.74
C LEU A 69 7.39 -11.44 -1.42
N TRP A 70 6.89 -10.60 -2.31
CA TRP A 70 5.79 -10.94 -3.19
C TRP A 70 6.20 -12.03 -4.19
N ALA A 71 5.31 -12.98 -4.42
CA ALA A 71 5.51 -14.08 -5.35
C ALA A 71 4.29 -14.28 -6.24
N ALA A 72 4.51 -14.67 -7.49
CA ALA A 72 3.44 -15.06 -8.39
C ALA A 72 2.76 -16.35 -7.89
N THR A 73 1.44 -16.36 -7.91
CA THR A 73 0.57 -17.49 -7.52
C THR A 73 -0.25 -18.00 -8.69
N GLY A 74 -0.29 -17.26 -9.80
CA GLY A 74 -0.97 -17.59 -11.04
C GLY A 74 -0.35 -16.85 -12.22
N VAL A 75 -1.02 -16.91 -13.38
CA VAL A 75 -0.56 -16.22 -14.60
C VAL A 75 -0.62 -14.70 -14.45
N ASP A 76 -1.68 -14.19 -13.83
CA ASP A 76 -1.92 -12.76 -13.61
C ASP A 76 -2.11 -12.46 -12.10
N SER A 77 -1.69 -13.37 -11.22
CA SER A 77 -1.97 -13.30 -9.78
C SER A 77 -0.70 -13.44 -8.97
N GLY A 78 -0.63 -12.76 -7.84
CA GLY A 78 0.46 -12.88 -6.88
C GLY A 78 0.02 -12.59 -5.45
N ALA A 79 0.89 -12.92 -4.51
CA ALA A 79 0.66 -12.69 -3.10
C ALA A 79 1.96 -12.63 -2.29
N ALA A 80 1.87 -11.99 -1.12
CA ALA A 80 2.76 -12.19 0.00
C ALA A 80 1.98 -12.82 1.16
N SER A 81 2.57 -13.78 1.87
CA SER A 81 1.93 -14.47 2.99
C SER A 81 2.88 -14.61 4.17
N GLY A 82 2.39 -14.32 5.37
CA GLY A 82 3.17 -14.46 6.61
C GLY A 82 3.61 -15.90 6.85
N ALA A 83 4.74 -16.10 7.54
CA ALA A 83 5.35 -17.41 7.76
C ALA A 83 4.43 -18.41 8.51
N GLY A 84 3.45 -17.92 9.27
CA GLY A 84 2.44 -18.72 9.96
C GLY A 84 1.10 -18.87 9.24
N GLY A 85 0.91 -18.22 8.08
CA GLY A 85 -0.39 -18.12 7.41
C GLY A 85 -1.38 -17.18 8.11
N ASP A 86 -0.92 -16.41 9.10
CA ASP A 86 -1.77 -15.51 9.88
C ASP A 86 -2.24 -14.30 9.08
N TRP A 87 -1.54 -13.96 8.00
CA TRP A 87 -1.94 -12.92 7.07
C TRP A 87 -1.51 -13.23 5.64
N SER A 88 -2.23 -12.65 4.69
CA SER A 88 -1.85 -12.63 3.28
C SER A 88 -2.31 -11.33 2.63
N LEU A 89 -1.48 -10.76 1.76
CA LEU A 89 -1.87 -9.70 0.83
C LEU A 89 -1.78 -10.28 -0.58
N SER A 90 -2.85 -10.18 -1.36
CA SER A 90 -2.92 -10.74 -2.71
C SER A 90 -3.56 -9.78 -3.69
N GLU A 91 -3.19 -9.92 -4.95
CA GLU A 91 -3.75 -9.20 -6.09
C GLU A 91 -3.88 -10.19 -7.26
N SER A 92 -4.93 -10.03 -8.07
CA SER A 92 -5.17 -10.85 -9.24
C SER A 92 -5.80 -10.04 -10.36
N GLY A 93 -5.11 -9.98 -11.49
CA GLY A 93 -5.48 -9.16 -12.65
C GLY A 93 -4.67 -7.87 -12.69
N ASP A 94 -5.15 -6.91 -13.47
CA ASP A 94 -4.58 -5.57 -13.60
C ASP A 94 -4.84 -4.72 -12.35
N THR A 95 -3.80 -4.16 -11.72
CA THR A 95 -3.86 -3.37 -10.48
C THR A 95 -4.69 -2.10 -10.59
N PHE A 96 -4.87 -1.55 -11.80
CA PHE A 96 -5.72 -0.37 -12.02
C PHE A 96 -7.20 -0.70 -11.76
N GLY A 97 -7.63 -1.87 -12.24
CA GLY A 97 -9.03 -2.29 -12.26
C GLY A 97 -9.42 -3.28 -11.15
N ASN A 98 -8.46 -4.03 -10.61
CA ASN A 98 -8.72 -5.11 -9.66
C ASN A 98 -8.28 -4.72 -8.24
N PRO A 99 -9.02 -5.18 -7.21
CA PRO A 99 -8.70 -4.85 -5.84
C PRO A 99 -7.63 -5.77 -5.28
N TRP A 100 -6.77 -5.17 -4.47
CA TRP A 100 -5.91 -5.87 -3.53
C TRP A 100 -6.76 -6.39 -2.37
N THR A 101 -6.38 -7.54 -1.84
CA THR A 101 -7.06 -8.17 -0.70
C THR A 101 -6.05 -8.54 0.37
N LEU A 102 -6.15 -7.89 1.52
CA LEU A 102 -5.45 -8.22 2.75
C LEU A 102 -6.37 -9.06 3.63
N ILE A 103 -5.89 -10.23 4.04
CA ILE A 103 -6.55 -11.11 5.01
C ILE A 103 -5.65 -11.21 6.23
N TYR A 104 -6.25 -11.12 7.42
CA TYR A 104 -5.62 -11.37 8.70
C TYR A 104 -6.49 -12.32 9.54
N GLN A 105 -5.87 -13.34 10.11
CA GLN A 105 -6.51 -14.41 10.88
C GLN A 105 -6.32 -14.26 12.40
N GLY A 106 -5.64 -13.20 12.85
CA GLY A 106 -5.44 -12.91 14.26
C GLY A 106 -4.16 -13.53 14.82
N GLY A 107 -4.09 -13.65 16.15
CA GLY A 107 -2.99 -14.32 16.87
C GLY A 107 -1.76 -13.46 17.15
N LYS A 108 -1.65 -12.25 16.58
CA LYS A 108 -0.52 -11.32 16.75
C LYS A 108 -0.92 -9.93 17.28
N GLY A 109 -2.12 -9.81 17.84
CA GLY A 109 -2.74 -8.53 18.19
C GLY A 109 -3.51 -7.95 17.01
N LEU A 110 -3.61 -6.62 16.91
CA LEU A 110 -4.18 -5.98 15.73
C LEU A 110 -3.12 -5.90 14.63
N LEU A 111 -3.50 -6.19 13.38
CA LEU A 111 -2.72 -5.76 12.22
C LEU A 111 -3.00 -4.27 12.02
N SER A 112 -2.02 -3.42 12.33
CA SER A 112 -2.17 -1.96 12.42
C SER A 112 -1.75 -1.21 11.16
N GLY A 113 -1.29 -1.92 10.13
CA GLY A 113 -0.89 -1.34 8.86
C GLY A 113 0.09 -2.22 8.11
N PHE A 114 0.51 -1.74 6.94
CA PHE A 114 1.50 -2.38 6.11
C PHE A 114 2.31 -1.35 5.30
N ARG A 115 3.47 -1.77 4.82
CA ARG A 115 4.34 -1.02 3.91
C ARG A 115 4.70 -1.90 2.73
N LEU A 116 4.62 -1.34 1.55
CA LEU A 116 5.10 -1.94 0.31
C LEU A 116 6.36 -1.20 -0.14
N ASP A 117 7.40 -1.94 -0.51
CA ASP A 117 8.59 -1.43 -1.21
C ASP A 117 8.69 -2.12 -2.57
N GLY A 118 8.34 -1.36 -3.60
CA GLY A 118 8.30 -1.86 -4.97
C GLY A 118 9.68 -2.20 -5.56
N PHE A 119 10.78 -1.69 -4.98
CA PHE A 119 12.15 -1.92 -5.50
C PHE A 119 13.00 -2.79 -4.56
N ALA A 120 12.36 -3.61 -3.72
CA ALA A 120 13.06 -4.36 -2.68
C ALA A 120 14.02 -5.44 -3.22
N ALA A 121 13.71 -6.05 -4.37
CA ALA A 121 14.57 -7.02 -5.05
C ALA A 121 15.04 -6.47 -6.41
N PRO A 122 16.10 -5.66 -6.45
CA PRO A 122 16.58 -5.01 -7.68
C PRO A 122 17.48 -5.93 -8.53
N ASP A 123 17.44 -7.25 -8.34
CA ASP A 123 18.28 -8.13 -9.16
C ASP A 123 17.77 -8.16 -10.61
N ALA A 124 18.74 -8.24 -11.53
CA ALA A 124 18.67 -7.88 -12.93
C ALA A 124 17.51 -8.48 -13.78
N ALA A 125 16.75 -9.43 -13.23
CA ALA A 125 15.65 -10.11 -13.90
C ALA A 125 14.27 -9.85 -13.25
N GLN A 126 14.21 -9.20 -12.09
CA GLN A 126 12.95 -8.95 -11.39
C GLN A 126 12.58 -7.47 -11.50
N VAL A 127 11.52 -7.25 -12.24
CA VAL A 127 10.88 -5.96 -12.48
C VAL A 127 10.34 -5.51 -11.12
N GLY A 128 10.79 -4.34 -10.64
CA GLY A 128 10.15 -3.73 -9.48
C GLY A 128 8.74 -3.28 -9.83
N VAL A 129 8.08 -2.59 -8.91
CA VAL A 129 6.86 -1.81 -9.19
C VAL A 129 6.98 -0.41 -8.63
N MET A 130 6.29 0.54 -9.23
CA MET A 130 6.05 1.85 -8.67
C MET A 130 4.55 2.03 -8.46
N PHE A 131 4.17 2.72 -7.39
CA PHE A 131 2.80 3.03 -7.05
C PHE A 131 2.38 4.29 -7.78
N ASP A 132 1.46 4.12 -8.73
CA ASP A 132 0.99 5.19 -9.61
C ASP A 132 -0.31 5.79 -9.06
N ARG A 133 -0.30 7.11 -8.92
CA ARG A 133 -1.39 7.91 -8.34
C ARG A 133 -2.19 8.63 -9.41
N THR A 134 -3.41 9.00 -9.04
CA THR A 134 -4.16 9.94 -9.88
C THR A 134 -3.48 11.30 -9.90
N PHE A 135 -3.25 11.86 -11.09
CA PHE A 135 -2.71 13.20 -11.27
C PHE A 135 -3.77 14.16 -11.87
N ASP A 136 -4.82 14.44 -11.11
CA ASP A 136 -5.97 15.25 -11.54
C ASP A 136 -6.61 14.76 -12.86
N GLY A 137 -6.57 13.44 -13.10
CA GLY A 137 -7.05 12.80 -14.33
C GLY A 137 -6.13 12.94 -15.55
N ASN A 138 -4.95 13.54 -15.39
CA ASN A 138 -3.90 13.58 -16.39
C ASN A 138 -2.94 12.38 -16.23
N PHE A 139 -2.01 12.25 -17.18
CA PHE A 139 -1.01 11.19 -17.17
C PHE A 139 0.15 11.41 -16.19
N GLY A 140 0.36 12.61 -15.65
CA GLY A 140 1.45 12.84 -14.70
C GLY A 140 2.84 12.94 -15.34
N THR A 141 3.81 12.18 -14.83
CA THR A 141 5.22 12.18 -15.22
C THR A 141 5.34 11.85 -16.71
N PRO A 142 6.20 12.53 -17.48
CA PRO A 142 6.39 12.16 -18.88
C PRO A 142 6.81 10.68 -19.01
N ASP A 143 6.16 9.96 -19.93
CA ASP A 143 6.29 8.51 -20.10
C ASP A 143 5.72 7.66 -18.94
N SER A 144 4.77 8.17 -18.15
CA SER A 144 3.86 7.39 -17.29
C SER A 144 2.42 7.33 -17.87
N PHE A 145 1.53 6.63 -17.17
CA PHE A 145 0.11 6.51 -17.55
C PHE A 145 -0.83 7.07 -16.48
N ARG A 146 -2.13 6.83 -16.60
CA ARG A 146 -3.09 7.29 -15.58
C ARG A 146 -3.08 6.32 -14.40
N GLY A 147 -2.58 6.76 -13.26
CA GLY A 147 -2.64 5.99 -12.02
C GLY A 147 -3.99 5.97 -11.33
N ARG A 148 -4.01 5.27 -10.19
CA ARG A 148 -5.14 5.19 -9.27
C ARG A 148 -4.66 5.25 -7.83
N ASP A 149 -5.18 6.25 -7.11
CA ASP A 149 -4.94 6.39 -5.68
C ASP A 149 -5.52 5.22 -4.89
N PHE A 150 -4.89 4.96 -3.73
CA PHE A 150 -5.44 4.10 -2.70
C PHE A 150 -6.90 4.44 -2.38
N GLU A 151 -7.80 3.49 -2.57
CA GLU A 151 -9.22 3.67 -2.31
C GLU A 151 -9.79 2.40 -1.67
N TYR A 152 -10.62 2.52 -0.64
CA TYR A 152 -11.30 1.34 -0.08
C TYR A 152 -12.22 0.70 -1.11
N LEU A 153 -12.34 -0.62 -1.06
CA LEU A 153 -13.43 -1.34 -1.72
C LEU A 153 -14.46 -1.80 -0.69
N GLY A 154 -15.71 -1.36 -0.87
CA GLY A 154 -16.87 -1.87 -0.14
C GLY A 154 -17.24 -1.06 1.09
N ALA A 155 -17.64 -1.75 2.17
CA ALA A 155 -18.01 -1.10 3.42
C ALA A 155 -16.75 -0.55 4.10
N GLU A 156 -16.81 0.71 4.52
CA GLU A 156 -15.73 1.36 5.23
C GLU A 156 -15.37 0.63 6.52
N PRO A 157 -14.07 0.48 6.83
CA PRO A 157 -13.65 -0.15 8.08
C PRO A 157 -14.02 0.74 9.28
N PRO A 158 -14.05 0.19 10.51
CA PRO A 158 -14.31 0.97 11.73
C PRO A 158 -13.07 1.77 12.20
N PHE A 159 -12.18 2.14 11.28
CA PHE A 159 -10.96 2.88 11.55
C PHE A 159 -10.60 3.77 10.35
N ASP A 160 -9.88 4.86 10.61
CA ASP A 160 -9.30 5.69 9.56
C ASP A 160 -8.05 5.02 9.00
N THR A 161 -7.71 5.35 7.77
CA THR A 161 -6.46 4.91 7.13
C THR A 161 -5.63 6.11 6.71
N PHE A 162 -4.39 6.13 7.16
CA PHE A 162 -3.38 7.08 6.71
C PHE A 162 -2.52 6.41 5.65
N VAL A 163 -2.53 6.97 4.44
CA VAL A 163 -1.78 6.49 3.29
C VAL A 163 -0.67 7.49 2.99
N ARG A 164 0.58 7.02 2.96
CA ARG A 164 1.73 7.83 2.61
C ARG A 164 2.51 7.20 1.47
N TYR A 165 2.61 7.94 0.37
CA TYR A 165 3.48 7.62 -0.74
C TYR A 165 4.85 8.26 -0.51
N GLU A 166 5.92 7.51 -0.76
CA GLU A 166 7.27 8.02 -0.55
C GLU A 166 8.20 7.71 -1.70
N SER A 167 9.26 8.52 -1.80
CA SER A 167 10.35 8.35 -2.75
C SER A 167 9.85 8.42 -4.18
N SER A 168 9.65 9.65 -4.66
CA SER A 168 9.07 9.90 -5.99
C SER A 168 9.98 9.34 -7.09
N VAL A 169 9.39 8.74 -8.11
CA VAL A 169 10.12 8.08 -9.21
C VAL A 169 10.08 8.96 -10.45
N ALA A 170 11.27 9.30 -10.97
CA ALA A 170 11.45 10.01 -12.22
C ALA A 170 11.74 9.02 -13.37
N VAL A 171 11.26 9.31 -14.58
CA VAL A 171 11.42 8.45 -15.76
C VAL A 171 12.41 9.05 -16.75
N GLY A 172 13.53 8.37 -16.98
CA GLY A 172 14.60 8.81 -17.86
C GLY A 172 15.16 10.17 -17.44
N ALA A 173 15.02 11.16 -18.33
CA ALA A 173 15.42 12.55 -18.07
C ALA A 173 14.25 13.42 -17.56
N ALA A 174 13.03 12.88 -17.53
CA ALA A 174 11.86 13.60 -17.09
C ALA A 174 11.80 13.61 -15.55
N PRO A 175 11.61 14.79 -14.92
CA PRO A 175 11.49 14.85 -13.47
C PRO A 175 10.16 14.21 -13.02
N ALA A 176 10.17 13.60 -11.83
CA ALA A 176 8.95 13.16 -11.16
C ALA A 176 8.02 14.35 -10.90
N VAL A 177 6.72 14.19 -11.13
CA VAL A 177 5.72 15.26 -10.91
C VAL A 177 4.75 14.99 -9.76
N GLY A 178 4.96 13.91 -9.00
CA GLY A 178 4.18 13.59 -7.79
C GLY A 178 3.10 12.52 -8.00
N ASP A 179 3.25 11.70 -9.03
CA ASP A 179 2.34 10.60 -9.39
C ASP A 179 2.95 9.22 -9.13
N GLU A 180 4.25 9.04 -9.37
CA GLU A 180 4.94 7.75 -9.25
C GLU A 180 5.80 7.65 -7.98
N PHE A 181 5.66 6.56 -7.21
CA PHE A 181 6.35 6.39 -5.94
C PHE A 181 6.89 4.97 -5.72
N ARG A 182 8.03 4.85 -5.04
CA ARG A 182 8.61 3.55 -4.70
C ARG A 182 7.92 2.88 -3.51
N TYR A 183 7.47 3.66 -2.53
CA TYR A 183 6.89 3.11 -1.30
C TYR A 183 5.44 3.54 -1.14
N LEU A 184 4.63 2.59 -0.67
CA LEU A 184 3.29 2.83 -0.13
C LEU A 184 3.28 2.43 1.34
N ASN A 185 2.98 3.37 2.23
CA ASN A 185 2.80 3.10 3.65
C ASN A 185 1.35 3.30 4.03
N VAL A 186 0.74 2.31 4.66
CA VAL A 186 -0.67 2.32 5.08
C VAL A 186 -0.72 2.05 6.58
N ALA A 187 -1.30 2.97 7.33
CA ALA A 187 -1.47 2.86 8.77
C ALA A 187 -2.95 2.95 9.14
N PHE A 188 -3.41 2.05 10.00
CA PHE A 188 -4.77 2.03 10.50
C PHE A 188 -4.85 2.76 11.84
N LEU A 189 -5.69 3.78 11.91
CA LEU A 189 -5.85 4.67 13.05
C LEU A 189 -7.26 4.52 13.61
N TYR A 190 -7.35 4.17 14.88
CA TYR A 190 -8.62 4.18 15.58
C TYR A 190 -8.90 5.59 16.09
N LEU A 191 -9.98 6.20 15.59
CA LEU A 191 -10.64 7.28 16.30
C LEU A 191 -11.69 6.65 17.24
N PRO A 192 -11.55 6.76 18.57
CA PRO A 192 -12.66 6.45 19.45
C PRO A 192 -13.84 7.36 19.10
N GLY A 193 -15.05 6.84 19.37
CA GLY A 193 -16.35 7.44 19.07
C GLY A 193 -16.37 8.96 18.98
N PHE A 194 -17.10 9.46 17.98
CA PHE A 194 -17.47 10.86 17.81
C PHE A 194 -18.51 11.31 18.87
N ASP A 195 -18.46 10.79 20.10
CA ASP A 195 -19.15 11.38 21.24
C ASP A 195 -18.30 12.54 21.79
N ASP A 196 -18.35 13.66 21.07
CA ASP A 196 -18.16 15.10 21.40
C ASP A 196 -17.37 15.54 22.66
N GLU A 197 -16.47 14.73 23.19
CA GLU A 197 -15.53 15.07 24.27
C GLU A 197 -14.09 14.78 23.81
N PHE A 198 -13.75 15.37 22.66
CA PHE A 198 -12.40 15.41 22.12
C PHE A 198 -11.55 16.38 22.93
N THR A 199 -10.42 15.95 23.50
CA THR A 199 -9.16 16.75 23.55
C THR A 199 -7.93 16.07 24.15
N THR A 200 -7.94 14.82 24.64
CA THR A 200 -6.71 14.29 25.28
C THR A 200 -6.32 12.82 25.02
N ILE A 201 -7.12 12.03 24.30
CA ILE A 201 -6.72 10.64 24.02
C ILE A 201 -5.87 10.61 22.74
N PRO A 202 -4.60 10.18 22.79
CA PRO A 202 -3.80 10.00 21.59
C PRO A 202 -4.46 8.94 20.69
N PRO A 203 -4.41 9.12 19.35
CA PRO A 203 -4.97 8.15 18.42
C PRO A 203 -4.44 6.76 18.76
N GLN A 204 -5.37 5.82 18.98
CA GLN A 204 -5.02 4.43 19.26
C GLN A 204 -4.79 3.70 17.94
N PRO A 205 -3.94 2.67 17.89
CA PRO A 205 -3.81 1.85 16.70
C PRO A 205 -5.17 1.20 16.39
N GLY A 206 -5.70 1.50 15.20
CA GLY A 206 -6.80 0.75 14.60
C GLY A 206 -6.25 -0.49 13.90
N GLY A 207 -7.13 -1.33 13.38
CA GLY A 207 -6.68 -2.43 12.55
C GLY A 207 -7.59 -3.63 12.51
N LEU A 208 -7.12 -4.65 11.79
CA LEU A 208 -7.78 -5.94 11.68
C LEU A 208 -7.50 -6.74 12.95
N ASP A 209 -8.54 -7.26 13.60
CA ASP A 209 -8.41 -8.10 14.79
C ASP A 209 -8.29 -9.59 14.44
N GLY A 210 -8.63 -9.94 13.20
CA GLY A 210 -8.64 -11.31 12.74
C GLY A 210 -9.82 -12.13 13.26
N ASP A 211 -10.78 -11.53 13.96
CA ASP A 211 -11.99 -12.18 14.45
C ASP A 211 -13.24 -11.57 13.84
N ASN A 212 -13.51 -10.28 14.12
CA ASN A 212 -14.66 -9.54 13.62
C ASN A 212 -14.36 -8.84 12.29
N LEU A 213 -13.10 -8.50 12.05
CA LEU A 213 -12.65 -7.83 10.84
C LEU A 213 -11.38 -8.51 10.33
N ARG A 214 -11.57 -9.42 9.38
CA ARG A 214 -10.52 -10.28 8.82
C ARG A 214 -10.01 -9.82 7.47
N THR A 215 -10.86 -9.17 6.68
CA THR A 215 -10.57 -8.84 5.29
C THR A 215 -10.60 -7.34 5.09
N PHE A 216 -9.61 -6.84 4.35
CA PHE A 216 -9.48 -5.46 3.95
C PHE A 216 -9.14 -5.42 2.47
N SER A 217 -10.00 -4.78 1.67
CA SER A 217 -9.82 -4.68 0.23
C SER A 217 -9.70 -3.23 -0.20
N PHE A 218 -8.79 -2.97 -1.11
CA PHE A 218 -8.49 -1.63 -1.60
C PHE A 218 -8.05 -1.67 -3.06
N PHE A 219 -8.19 -0.55 -3.75
CA PHE A 219 -7.55 -0.33 -5.03
C PHE A 219 -6.26 0.43 -4.84
N GLN A 220 -5.27 0.14 -5.67
CA GLN A 220 -4.02 0.90 -5.80
C GLN A 220 -3.42 0.47 -7.14
N ASP A 221 -3.11 1.45 -7.99
CA ASP A 221 -2.43 1.14 -9.24
C ASP A 221 -0.92 1.02 -9.08
N THR A 222 -0.31 0.23 -9.95
CA THR A 222 1.14 0.06 -10.03
C THR A 222 1.60 0.01 -11.47
N ASN A 223 2.81 0.51 -11.72
CA ASN A 223 3.48 0.44 -13.01
C ASN A 223 4.80 -0.33 -12.91
N ASN A 224 5.22 -0.95 -14.02
CA ASN A 224 6.44 -1.74 -14.07
C ASN A 224 7.61 -0.91 -14.62
N PRO A 225 8.60 -0.50 -13.81
CA PRO A 225 9.82 0.11 -14.29
C PRO A 225 10.70 -0.89 -15.03
N ILE A 226 11.36 -0.44 -16.09
CA ILE A 226 12.55 -1.12 -16.62
C ILE A 226 13.69 -0.80 -15.68
N VAL A 227 14.19 -1.76 -14.91
CA VAL A 227 15.41 -1.56 -14.12
C VAL A 227 16.61 -1.99 -14.98
N PRO A 228 17.59 -1.10 -15.29
CA PRO A 228 18.78 -1.53 -16.01
C PRO A 228 19.51 -2.56 -15.16
N GLU A 229 19.89 -3.69 -15.76
CA GLU A 229 20.74 -4.66 -15.06
C GLU A 229 21.97 -3.91 -14.49
N PRO A 230 22.33 -4.10 -13.21
CA PRO A 230 23.56 -3.54 -12.69
C PRO A 230 24.72 -3.99 -13.59
N PHE A 231 25.65 -3.08 -13.90
CA PHE A 231 26.78 -3.18 -14.84
C PHE A 231 27.73 -4.39 -14.69
N THR A 232 27.33 -5.46 -14.02
CA THR A 232 27.99 -6.76 -13.84
C THR A 232 28.55 -7.32 -15.16
N LEU A 233 27.91 -7.07 -16.31
CA LEU A 233 28.44 -7.46 -17.63
C LEU A 233 29.74 -6.73 -18.01
N VAL A 234 29.94 -5.49 -17.57
CA VAL A 234 31.19 -4.73 -17.81
C VAL A 234 32.35 -5.30 -16.97
N LEU A 235 32.07 -5.81 -15.77
CA LEU A 235 33.10 -6.39 -14.90
C LEU A 235 33.59 -7.76 -15.41
N LEU A 236 32.70 -8.58 -15.98
CA LEU A 236 33.07 -9.87 -16.59
C LEU A 236 33.92 -9.66 -17.87
N ALA A 237 33.58 -8.66 -18.68
CA ALA A 237 34.34 -8.28 -19.87
C ALA A 237 35.74 -7.71 -19.52
N GLY A 238 35.84 -6.89 -18.47
CA GLY A 238 37.10 -6.34 -17.99
C GLY A 238 38.06 -7.39 -17.41
N GLY A 239 37.54 -8.38 -16.67
CA GLY A 239 38.34 -9.46 -16.09
C GLY A 239 38.96 -10.43 -17.12
N ALA A 240 38.26 -10.69 -18.22
CA ALA A 240 38.77 -11.53 -19.30
C ALA A 240 39.93 -10.88 -20.09
N VAL A 241 39.94 -9.55 -20.22
CA VAL A 241 41.01 -8.82 -20.90
C VAL A 241 42.30 -8.78 -20.07
N LEU A 242 42.22 -8.82 -18.74
CA LEU A 242 43.37 -8.83 -17.84
C LEU A 242 44.07 -10.21 -17.76
N THR A 243 43.35 -11.31 -17.98
CA THR A 243 43.93 -12.66 -17.95
C THR A 243 44.63 -13.04 -19.26
N LEU A 244 44.27 -12.43 -20.40
CA LEU A 244 44.91 -12.69 -21.70
C LEU A 244 46.24 -11.93 -21.93
N ARG A 245 46.64 -11.00 -21.05
CA ARG A 245 47.89 -10.22 -21.20
C ARG A 245 49.14 -10.83 -20.56
N ARG A 246 49.08 -12.03 -19.96
CA ARG A 246 50.25 -12.68 -19.30
C ARG A 246 50.71 -13.97 -19.98
N ARG A 247 51.02 -13.97 -21.28
CA ARG A 247 51.92 -14.98 -21.89
C ARG A 247 52.74 -14.42 -23.05
N LYS A 248 53.95 -13.93 -22.75
CA LYS A 248 55.16 -13.82 -23.59
C LYS A 248 56.27 -13.33 -22.64
N ALA A 249 57.48 -13.87 -22.54
CA ALA A 249 58.19 -14.94 -23.20
C ALA A 249 59.31 -15.43 -22.24
N ALA A 250 59.75 -16.69 -22.36
CA ALA A 250 61.06 -17.12 -21.87
C ALA A 250 61.71 -17.95 -22.99
N TYR A 251 62.90 -17.53 -23.40
CA TYR A 251 63.83 -18.22 -24.28
C TYR A 251 64.46 -19.41 -23.58
#